data_AF-A0A1X7PUB3-F1
#
_entry.id   AF-A0A1X7PUB3-F1
#
_cell.length_a   1.000
_cell.length_b   1.000
_cell.length_c   1.000
_cell.angle_alpha   90.00
_cell.angle_beta   90.00
_cell.angle_gamma   90.00
#
_symmetry.space_group_name_H-M   'P 1'
#
loop_
_entity.id
_entity.type
_entity.pdbx_description
1 polymer ?
#
loop_
_entity_poly.entity_id
_entity_poly.type
_entity_poly.pdbx_seq_one_letter_code
_entity_poly.pdbx_strand_id
1 'polypeptide(L)'
;MGEFRTRLVLLEDYARRAPNQTSPDTEDLKKQLASLPELGEVELAPNTQSTVIATVPMNSPRDREKVKALINRKVDGWQVIEESTYNLPKTF
;
A
#
# COMPACT_ATOMS: atom_id res chain seq x y z
N MET A 1 -3.35 9.53 -23.70
CA MET A 1 -3.82 9.61 -22.30
C MET A 1 -2.69 9.08 -21.44
N GLY A 2 -2.18 9.88 -20.50
CA GLY A 2 -1.04 9.48 -19.67
C GLY A 2 -1.49 8.51 -18.57
N GLU A 3 -0.77 7.41 -18.41
CA GLU A 3 -0.90 6.53 -17.24
C GLU A 3 -0.46 7.31 -15.99
N PHE A 4 -1.29 7.35 -14.96
CA PHE A 4 -0.97 8.03 -13.70
C PHE A 4 -0.52 7.01 -12.67
N ARG A 5 0.72 7.07 -12.21
CA ARG A 5 1.18 6.21 -11.12
C ARG A 5 0.99 6.93 -9.80
N THR A 6 0.21 6.33 -8.90
CA THR A 6 -0.02 6.86 -7.56
C THR A 6 0.74 6.04 -6.54
N ARG A 7 1.42 6.72 -5.62
CA ARG A 7 2.07 6.10 -4.47
C ARG A 7 1.09 6.05 -3.31
N LEU A 8 0.92 4.86 -2.74
CA LEU A 8 0.11 4.59 -1.58
C LEU A 8 1.00 3.99 -0.50
N VAL A 9 0.89 4.49 0.72
CA VAL A 9 1.56 3.89 1.86
C VAL A 9 0.60 2.89 2.48
N LEU A 10 1.01 1.64 2.56
CA LEU A 10 0.31 0.56 3.24
C LEU A 10 0.99 0.31 4.58
N LEU A 11 0.19 0.28 5.63
CA LEU A 11 0.57 -0.10 6.98
C LEU A 11 0.16 -1.55 7.20
N GLU A 12 1.10 -2.37 7.64
CA GLU A 12 0.86 -3.73 8.10
C GLU A 12 0.13 -3.67 9.44
N ASP A 13 -0.95 -4.44 9.57
CA ASP A 13 -1.69 -4.57 10.82
C ASP A 13 -0.85 -5.32 11.85
N TYR A 14 -0.45 -4.61 12.91
CA TYR A 14 0.45 -5.14 13.92
C TYR A 14 -0.15 -6.32 14.71
N ALA A 15 -1.48 -6.48 14.73
CA ALA A 15 -2.14 -7.59 15.41
C ALA A 15 -2.03 -8.90 14.64
N ARG A 16 -1.74 -8.85 13.34
CA ARG A 16 -1.47 -10.04 12.50
C ARG A 16 -0.01 -10.39 12.36
N ARG A 17 0.88 -9.51 12.83
CA ARG A 17 2.32 -9.70 12.78
C ARG A 17 2.70 -10.88 13.67
N ALA A 18 3.42 -11.86 13.10
CA ALA A 18 3.95 -12.93 13.93
C ALA A 18 4.96 -12.34 14.94
N PRO A 19 5.05 -12.87 16.18
CA PRO A 19 5.89 -12.30 17.23
C PRO A 19 7.40 -12.22 16.88
N ASN A 20 7.83 -12.90 15.81
CA ASN A 20 9.21 -12.91 15.32
C ASN A 20 9.40 -12.21 13.96
N GLN A 21 8.39 -11.52 13.44
CA GLN A 21 8.46 -10.86 12.14
C GLN A 21 9.01 -9.44 12.31
N THR A 22 10.24 -9.21 11.85
CA THR A 22 10.94 -7.92 11.95
C THR A 22 10.78 -7.05 10.71
N SER A 23 10.34 -7.63 9.60
CA SER A 23 10.15 -6.97 8.31
C SER A 23 8.71 -7.14 7.80
N PRO A 24 8.17 -6.17 7.06
CA PRO A 24 6.84 -6.26 6.47
C PRO A 24 6.77 -7.36 5.41
N ASP A 25 5.66 -8.12 5.35
CA ASP A 25 5.49 -9.23 4.39
C ASP A 25 5.15 -8.72 2.98
N THR A 26 6.17 -8.17 2.30
CA THR A 26 6.01 -7.58 0.96
C THR A 26 5.67 -8.62 -0.11
N GLU A 27 6.08 -9.88 0.05
CA GLU A 27 5.78 -10.94 -0.92
C GLU A 27 4.31 -11.35 -0.88
N ASP A 28 3.75 -11.55 0.31
CA ASP A 28 2.32 -11.82 0.48
C ASP A 28 1.48 -10.64 -0.04
N LEU A 29 1.84 -9.42 0.36
CA LEU A 29 1.19 -8.20 -0.12
C LEU A 29 1.22 -8.11 -1.66
N LYS A 30 2.36 -8.45 -2.28
CA LYS A 30 2.50 -8.47 -3.74
C LYS A 30 1.55 -9.46 -4.40
N LYS A 31 1.42 -10.66 -3.85
CA LYS A 31 0.50 -11.69 -4.36
C LYS A 31 -0.96 -11.27 -4.22
N GLN A 32 -1.33 -10.68 -3.08
CA GLN A 32 -2.68 -10.18 -2.85
C GLN A 32 -3.03 -9.05 -3.83
N LEU A 33 -2.12 -8.09 -4.03
CA LEU A 33 -2.32 -6.99 -4.98
C LEU A 33 -2.33 -7.45 -6.44
N ALA A 34 -1.45 -8.39 -6.82
CA ALA A 34 -1.42 -8.97 -8.16
C ALA A 34 -2.68 -9.80 -8.46
N SER A 35 -3.38 -10.31 -7.44
CA SER A 35 -4.66 -10.99 -7.59
C SER A 35 -5.83 -10.02 -7.87
N LEU A 36 -5.61 -8.71 -7.80
CA LEU A 36 -6.61 -7.69 -8.09
C LEU A 36 -6.45 -7.21 -9.54
N PRO A 37 -7.30 -7.68 -10.48
CA PRO A 37 -7.18 -7.31 -11.90
C PRO A 37 -7.43 -5.81 -12.14
N GLU A 38 -8.08 -5.13 -11.20
CA GLU A 38 -8.35 -3.69 -11.25
C GLU A 38 -7.11 -2.81 -10.98
N LEU A 39 -6.05 -3.35 -10.37
CA LEU A 39 -4.87 -2.59 -9.95
C LEU A 39 -3.70 -2.63 -10.92
N GLY A 40 -3.72 -3.51 -11.92
CA GLY A 40 -2.62 -3.67 -12.88
C GLY A 40 -1.31 -4.11 -12.22
N GLU A 41 -0.18 -3.75 -12.83
CA GLU A 41 1.15 -4.06 -12.31
C GLU A 41 1.51 -3.10 -11.16
N VAL A 42 1.45 -3.59 -9.92
CA VAL A 42 1.75 -2.81 -8.72
C VAL A 42 3.21 -3.02 -8.31
N GLU A 43 3.96 -1.92 -8.21
CA GLU A 43 5.34 -1.96 -7.69
C GLU A 43 5.33 -1.75 -6.18
N LEU A 44 5.97 -2.63 -5.41
CA LEU A 44 6.07 -2.53 -3.95
C LEU A 44 7.49 -2.22 -3.53
N ALA A 45 7.64 -1.23 -2.67
CA ALA A 45 8.92 -0.86 -2.07
C ALA A 45 8.76 -0.81 -0.54
N PRO A 46 9.55 -1.56 0.23
CA PRO A 46 9.54 -1.44 1.69
C PRO A 46 9.96 -0.03 2.11
N ASN A 47 9.24 0.57 3.06
CA ASN A 47 9.51 1.92 3.56
C ASN A 47 9.99 1.91 5.02
N THR A 48 9.28 1.22 5.90
CA THR A 48 9.68 1.02 7.29
C THR A 48 9.46 -0.43 7.72
N GLN A 49 9.72 -0.76 9.00
CA GLN A 49 9.47 -2.09 9.55
C GLN A 49 7.98 -2.51 9.49
N SER A 50 7.04 -1.57 9.35
CA SER A 50 5.61 -1.89 9.29
C SER A 50 4.90 -1.18 8.13
N THR A 51 5.63 -0.50 7.24
CA THR A 51 5.01 0.19 6.09
C THR A 51 5.70 -0.14 4.78
N VAL A 52 4.89 -0.23 3.73
CA VAL A 52 5.29 -0.52 2.36
C VAL A 52 4.67 0.53 1.45
N ILE A 53 5.45 1.06 0.52
CA ILE A 53 4.97 1.94 -0.54
C ILE A 53 4.52 1.07 -1.72
N ALA A 54 3.24 1.11 -2.06
CA ALA A 54 2.71 0.55 -3.30
C ALA A 54 2.55 1.65 -4.34
N THR A 55 3.17 1.46 -5.50
CA THR A 55 2.97 2.29 -6.67
C THR A 55 1.98 1.60 -7.58
N VAL A 56 0.78 2.16 -7.69
CA VAL A 56 -0.32 1.58 -8.46
C VAL A 56 -0.57 2.43 -9.71
N PRO A 57 -0.60 1.83 -10.92
CA PRO A 57 -1.01 2.50 -12.13
C PRO A 57 -2.52 2.78 -12.12
N MET A 58 -2.90 4.00 -12.43
CA MET A 58 -4.28 4.49 -12.44
C MET A 58 -4.57 5.23 -13.73
N ASN A 59 -5.79 5.04 -14.25
CA ASN A 59 -6.28 5.78 -15.40
C ASN A 59 -6.77 7.19 -15.02
N SER A 60 -7.16 7.40 -13.76
CA SER A 60 -7.65 8.68 -13.28
C SER A 60 -7.34 8.88 -11.79
N PRO A 61 -7.00 10.12 -11.35
CA PRO A 61 -6.86 10.43 -9.93
C PRO A 61 -8.17 10.24 -9.13
N ARG A 62 -9.33 10.20 -9.80
CA ARG A 62 -10.62 9.92 -9.14
C ARG A 62 -10.77 8.46 -8.72
N ASP A 63 -10.04 7.53 -9.35
CA ASP A 63 -10.06 6.11 -8.97
C ASP A 63 -9.19 5.84 -7.75
N ARG A 64 -8.42 6.83 -7.29
CA ARG A 64 -7.56 6.74 -6.12
C ARG A 64 -8.32 6.29 -4.87
N GLU A 65 -9.49 6.88 -4.60
CA GLU A 65 -10.30 6.48 -3.44
C GLU A 65 -10.88 5.08 -3.58
N LYS A 66 -11.30 4.70 -4.79
CA LYS A 66 -11.80 3.35 -5.05
C LYS A 66 -10.72 2.30 -4.84
N VAL A 67 -9.52 2.54 -5.36
CA VAL A 67 -8.38 1.64 -5.20
C VAL A 67 -7.98 1.51 -3.74
N LYS A 68 -7.94 2.60 -2.96
CA LYS A 68 -7.70 2.53 -1.52
C LYS A 68 -8.74 1.67 -0.81
N ALA A 69 -10.03 1.93 -1.09
CA ALA A 69 -11.11 1.18 -0.50
C ALA A 69 -11.06 -0.30 -0.91
N LEU A 70 -10.65 -0.59 -2.16
CA LEU A 70 -10.45 -1.95 -2.65
C LEU A 70 -9.33 -2.64 -1.89
N ILE A 71 -8.16 -2.01 -1.78
CA ILE A 71 -7.01 -2.55 -1.03
C ILE A 71 -7.39 -2.79 0.42
N ASN A 72 -7.98 -1.81 1.11
CA ASN A 72 -8.42 -1.95 2.51
C ASN A 72 -9.47 -3.05 2.72
N ARG A 73 -10.24 -3.41 1.70
CA ARG A 73 -11.27 -4.46 1.79
C ARG A 73 -10.78 -5.83 1.34
N LYS A 74 -9.83 -5.89 0.42
CA LYS A 74 -9.39 -7.12 -0.24
C LYS A 74 -8.03 -7.60 0.24
N VAL A 75 -7.18 -6.69 0.68
CA VAL A 75 -5.86 -7.00 1.21
C VAL A 75 -5.98 -7.12 2.72
N ASP A 76 -5.92 -8.36 3.17
CA ASP A 76 -6.15 -8.70 4.56
C ASP A 76 -4.86 -8.46 5.37
N GLY A 77 -4.98 -7.79 6.51
CA GLY A 77 -3.82 -7.42 7.33
C GLY A 77 -3.04 -6.20 6.84
N TRP A 78 -3.56 -5.46 5.86
CA TRP A 78 -2.94 -4.25 5.36
C TRP A 78 -3.95 -3.11 5.25
N GLN A 79 -3.50 -1.90 5.59
CA GLN A 79 -4.31 -0.70 5.47
C GLN A 79 -3.57 0.41 4.75
N VAL A 80 -4.20 1.02 3.75
CA VAL A 80 -3.68 2.22 3.08
C VAL A 80 -3.87 3.42 4.00
N ILE A 81 -2.77 4.05 4.41
CA ILE A 81 -2.75 5.18 5.35
C ILE A 81 -2.53 6.55 4.69
N GLU A 82 -2.22 6.59 3.38
CA GLU A 82 -1.91 7.80 2.60
C GLU A 82 -0.83 8.74 3.17
N GLU A 83 0.03 9.23 2.28
CA GLU A 83 1.06 10.22 2.65
C GLU A 83 0.50 11.63 2.96
N SER A 84 -0.81 11.88 2.80
CA SER A 84 -1.39 13.21 2.94
C SER A 84 -1.56 13.71 4.39
N THR A 85 -1.14 12.94 5.40
CA THR A 85 -1.21 13.41 6.80
C THR A 85 0.02 13.07 7.65
N TYR A 86 1.03 12.39 7.10
CA TYR A 86 2.34 12.33 7.75
C TYR A 86 3.20 13.50 7.29
N ASN A 87 2.76 14.71 7.67
CA ASN A 87 3.70 15.76 8.05
C ASN A 87 4.43 15.24 9.30
N LEU A 88 5.31 14.24 9.14
CA LEU A 88 6.26 13.89 10.19
C LEU A 88 6.93 15.22 10.54
N PRO A 89 6.81 15.74 11.78
CA PRO A 89 7.60 16.90 12.13
C PRO A 89 9.04 16.50 11.87
N LYS A 90 9.68 17.20 10.94
CA LYS A 90 11.12 17.25 10.80
C LYS A 90 11.65 17.66 12.17
N THR A 91 11.93 16.69 13.04
CA THR A 91 12.69 16.96 14.26
C THR A 91 14.12 17.16 13.81
N PHE A 92 14.55 18.42 13.98
CA PHE A 92 15.87 18.96 13.74
C PHE A 92 16.99 18.16 14.39
#